data_AF-A0A9X1QU83-F1
#
_entry.id   AF-A0A9X1QU83-F1
#
_cell.length_a   1.000
_cell.length_b   1.000
_cell.length_c   1.000
_cell.angle_alpha   90.00
_cell.angle_beta   90.00
_cell.angle_gamma   90.00
#
_symmetry.space_group_name_H-M   'P 1'
#
loop_
_entity.id
_entity.type
_entity.pdbx_description
1 polymer ?
#
loop_
_entity_poly.entity_id
_entity_poly.type
_entity_poly.pdbx_seq_one_letter_code
_entity_poly.pdbx_strand_id
1 'polypeptide(L)' 'MAMTLRLRADEDRALALLARAHGCSKQEAARRAIISAAARMLEDEQVHELAQQRLAEYRDIAQRLHPQSRETPR' A
#
# COMPACT_ATOMS: atom_id res chain seq x y z
N MET A 1 7.11 -27.26 -6.06
CA MET A 1 7.85 -27.38 -4.78
C MET A 1 6.86 -27.19 -3.64
N ALA A 2 6.90 -28.04 -2.61
CA ALA A 2 5.99 -27.91 -1.46
C ALA A 2 6.63 -27.02 -0.39
N MET A 3 5.98 -25.90 -0.08
CA MET A 3 6.35 -25.04 1.05
C MET A 3 5.40 -25.34 2.20
N THR A 4 5.94 -25.60 3.39
CA THR A 4 5.14 -25.77 4.61
C THR A 4 5.32 -24.55 5.50
N LEU A 5 4.21 -23.90 5.84
CA LEU A 5 4.18 -22.71 6.69
C LEU A 5 3.62 -23.11 8.07
N ARG A 6 4.35 -22.78 9.15
CA ARG A 6 3.83 -22.93 10.51
C ARG A 6 2.97 -21.73 10.84
N LEU A 7 1.70 -21.99 11.14
CA LEU A 7 0.70 -20.96 11.45
C LEU A 7 0.44 -20.93 12.95
N ARG A 8 0.29 -19.72 13.49
CA ARG A 8 -0.37 -19.48 14.78
C ARG A 8 -1.89 -19.66 14.64
N ALA A 9 -2.58 -19.77 15.77
CA ALA A 9 -4.02 -20.05 15.78
C ALA A 9 -4.87 -18.94 15.14
N ASP A 10 -4.44 -17.69 15.28
CA ASP A 10 -5.06 -16.52 14.64
C ASP A 10 -4.85 -16.52 13.12
N GLU A 11 -3.64 -16.84 12.66
CA GLU A 11 -3.31 -16.95 11.24
C GLU A 11 -4.08 -18.08 10.55
N ASP A 12 -4.24 -19.23 11.20
CA ASP A 12 -5.05 -20.34 10.67
C ASP A 12 -6.53 -19.96 10.53
N ARG A 13 -7.07 -19.23 11.51
CA ARG A 13 -8.46 -18.71 11.46
C ARG A 13 -8.64 -17.71 10.33
N ALA A 14 -7.69 -16.77 10.17
CA ALA A 14 -7.71 -15.80 9.08
C ALA A 14 -7.64 -16.50 7.71
N LEU A 15 -6.77 -17.50 7.54
CA LEU A 15 -6.68 -18.27 6.31
C LEU A 15 -7.93 -19.11 6.06
N ALA A 16 -8.54 -19.69 7.10
CA ALA A 16 -9.81 -20.40 6.97
C ALA A 16 -10.94 -19.48 6.49
N LEU A 17 -10.99 -18.25 7.00
CA LEU A 17 -11.97 -17.24 6.58
C LEU A 17 -11.77 -16.87 5.10
N LEU A 18 -10.53 -16.56 4.69
CA LEU A 18 -10.19 -16.22 3.30
C LEU A 18 -10.51 -17.38 2.34
N ALA A 19 -10.14 -18.60 2.73
CA ALA A 19 -10.43 -19.80 1.95
C ALA A 19 -11.93 -20.00 1.74
N ARG A 20 -12.74 -19.82 2.79
CA ARG A 20 -14.21 -19.89 2.71
C ARG A 20 -14.78 -18.77 1.83
N ALA A 21 -14.34 -17.54 2.02
CA ALA A 21 -14.81 -16.39 1.24
C ALA A 21 -14.52 -16.54 -0.26
N HIS A 22 -13.41 -17.20 -0.61
CA HIS A 22 -13.01 -17.41 -1.99
C HIS A 22 -13.36 -18.79 -2.55
N GLY A 23 -13.99 -19.66 -1.76
CA GLY A 23 -14.33 -21.04 -2.17
C GLY A 23 -13.12 -21.89 -2.57
N CYS A 24 -11.98 -21.73 -1.88
CA CYS A 24 -10.72 -22.39 -2.23
C CYS A 24 -10.03 -23.05 -1.03
N SER A 25 -8.87 -23.69 -1.24
CA SER A 25 -8.08 -24.27 -0.15
C SER A 25 -7.33 -23.21 0.65
N LYS A 26 -6.90 -23.52 1.88
CA LYS A 26 -6.05 -22.62 2.68
C LYS A 26 -4.74 -22.28 1.99
N GLN A 27 -4.14 -23.23 1.27
CA GLN A 27 -2.90 -23.00 0.51
C GLN A 27 -3.14 -22.05 -0.68
N GLU A 28 -4.25 -22.20 -1.38
CA GLU A 28 -4.67 -21.29 -2.45
C GLU A 28 -4.92 -19.88 -1.89
N ALA A 29 -5.67 -19.78 -0.80
CA ALA A 29 -5.95 -18.51 -0.12
C ALA A 29 -4.66 -17.81 0.32
N ALA A 30 -3.69 -18.55 0.87
CA ALA A 30 -2.39 -18.00 1.26
C ALA A 30 -1.63 -17.43 0.06
N ARG A 31 -1.58 -18.17 -1.06
CA ARG A 31 -0.92 -17.69 -2.28
C ARG A 31 -1.59 -16.43 -2.83
N ARG A 32 -2.93 -16.41 -2.88
CA ARG A 32 -3.69 -15.23 -3.30
C ARG A 32 -3.43 -14.04 -2.38
N ALA A 33 -3.44 -14.24 -1.06
CA ALA A 33 -3.17 -13.20 -0.09
C ALA A 33 -1.76 -12.59 -0.28
N ILE A 34 -0.74 -13.41 -0.54
CA ILE A 34 0.63 -12.95 -0.84
C ILE A 34 0.65 -12.10 -2.11
N ILE A 35 0.05 -12.58 -3.21
CA ILE A 35 0.01 -11.86 -4.48
C ILE A 35 -0.73 -10.52 -4.31
N SER A 36 -1.89 -10.54 -3.65
CA SER A 36 -2.66 -9.32 -3.41
C SER A 36 -1.95 -8.34 -2.49
N ALA A 37 -1.21 -8.80 -1.48
CA ALA A 37 -0.43 -7.93 -0.60
C ALA A 37 0.74 -7.29 -1.36
N ALA A 38 1.44 -8.05 -2.20
CA ALA A 38 2.51 -7.53 -3.05
C ALA A 38 2.00 -6.50 -4.06
N ALA A 39 0.86 -6.77 -4.71
CA ALA A 39 0.24 -5.84 -5.66
C ALA A 39 -0.12 -4.51 -4.97
N ARG A 40 -0.81 -4.55 -3.83
CA ARG A 40 -1.15 -3.35 -3.05
C ARG A 40 0.09 -2.56 -2.64
N MET A 41 1.14 -3.24 -2.17
CA MET A 41 2.39 -2.56 -1.78
C MET A 41 3.02 -1.80 -2.96
N LEU A 42 2.99 -2.37 -4.16
CA LEU A 42 3.50 -1.70 -5.37
C LEU A 42 2.60 -0.55 -5.81
N GLU A 43 1.29 -0.73 -5.76
CA GLU A 43 0.31 0.31 -6.08
C GLU A 43 0.42 1.51 -5.12
N ASP A 44 0.54 1.24 -3.82
CA ASP A 44 0.70 2.28 -2.79
C ASP A 44 1.97 3.11 -3.00
N GLU A 45 3.08 2.47 -3.36
CA GLU A 45 4.33 3.17 -3.68
C GLU A 45 4.18 4.05 -4.92
N GLN A 46 3.56 3.54 -5.98
CA GLN A 46 3.31 4.33 -7.20
C GLN A 46 2.44 5.56 -6.93
N VAL A 47 1.39 5.40 -6.11
CA VAL A 47 0.55 6.53 -5.69
C VAL A 47 1.35 7.52 -4.86
N HIS A 48 2.21 7.04 -3.95
CA HIS A 48 3.06 7.90 -3.13
C HIS A 48 4.02 8.72 -3.99
N GLU A 49 4.75 8.09 -4.90
CA GLU A 49 5.69 8.76 -5.82
C GLU A 49 4.98 9.83 -6.65
N LEU A 50 3.83 9.49 -7.23
CA LEU A 50 3.05 10.44 -8.03
C LEU A 50 2.57 11.62 -7.16
N ALA A 51 2.10 11.36 -5.94
CA ALA A 51 1.70 12.41 -5.02
C ALA A 51 2.86 13.36 -4.69
N GLN A 52 4.05 12.83 -4.42
CA GLN A 52 5.24 13.65 -4.15
C GLN A 52 5.62 14.54 -5.34
N GLN A 53 5.57 14.00 -6.56
CA GLN A 53 5.85 14.76 -7.78
C GLN A 53 4.86 15.92 -7.94
N ARG A 54 3.56 15.66 -7.79
CA ARG A 54 2.53 16.69 -7.90
C ARG A 54 2.62 17.74 -6.80
N LEU A 55 2.86 17.34 -5.55
CA LEU A 55 3.04 18.27 -4.45
C LEU A 55 4.25 19.19 -4.66
N ALA A 56 5.33 18.68 -5.25
CA ALA A 56 6.48 19.50 -5.62
C ALA A 56 6.13 20.53 -6.71
N GLU A 57 5.42 20.12 -7.77
CA GLU A 57 4.92 21.03 -8.82
C GLU A 57 4.01 22.13 -8.24
N TYR A 58 3.04 21.76 -7.41
CA TYR A 58 2.14 22.73 -6.76
C TYR A 58 2.89 23.68 -5.83
N ARG A 59 3.93 23.19 -5.11
CA ARG A 59 4.78 24.04 -4.28
C ARG A 59 5.55 25.07 -5.10
N ASP A 60 6.12 24.67 -6.23
CA ASP A 60 6.80 25.60 -7.14
C ASP A 60 5.84 26.68 -7.65
N ILE A 61 4.66 26.27 -8.13
CA ILE A 61 3.64 27.20 -8.61
C ILE A 61 3.19 28.14 -7.48
N ALA A 62 2.92 27.62 -6.29
CA ALA A 62 2.51 28.43 -5.14
C ALA A 62 3.61 29.44 -4.75
N GLN A 63 4.88 29.05 -4.78
CA GLN A 63 6.01 29.95 -4.54
C GLN A 63 6.09 31.06 -5.59
N ARG A 64 5.80 30.75 -6.86
CA ARG A 64 5.78 31.72 -7.96
C ARG A 64 4.60 32.69 -7.90
N LEU A 65 3.43 32.21 -7.47
CA LEU A 65 2.22 33.03 -7.33
C LEU A 65 2.22 33.87 -6.05
N HIS A 66 2.88 33.39 -4.99
CA HIS A 66 3.04 34.10 -3.72
C HIS A 66 4.52 34.24 -3.34
N PRO A 67 5.30 35.05 -4.08
CA PRO A 67 6.73 35.23 -3.80
C PRO A 67 7.02 35.94 -2.46
N GLN A 68 6.01 36.55 -1.81
CA GLN A 68 6.18 37.54 -0.74
C GLN A 68 5.80 37.12 0.69
N SER A 69 5.44 35.87 0.98
CA SER A 69 5.22 35.45 2.39
C SER A 69 6.51 35.29 3.22
N ARG A 70 7.67 35.66 2.66
CA ARG A 70 8.95 35.74 3.38
C ARG A 70 9.30 37.13 3.91
N GLU A 71 8.41 38.10 3.79
CA GLU A 71 8.55 39.37 4.48
C GLU A 71 7.30 39.68 5.30
N THR A 72 7.35 39.36 6.59
CA THR A 72 6.75 40.24 7.59
C THR A 72 7.86 40.67 8.54
N PRO A 73 8.39 41.89 8.37
CA PRO A 73 9.36 42.49 9.27
C PRO A 73 8.66 43.13 10.47
N ARG A 74 9.03 42.72 11.69
CA ARG A 74 9.47 43.57 12.82
C ARG A 74 9.86 42.71 14.02
#